data_AF-A0A7W1M0B1-F1
#
_entry.id   AF-A0A7W1M0B1-F1
#
_cell.length_a   1.000
_cell.length_b   1.000
_cell.length_c   1.000
_cell.angle_alpha   90.00
_cell.angle_beta   90.00
_cell.angle_gamma   90.00
#
_symmetry.space_group_name_H-M   'P 1'
#
loop_
_entity.id
_entity.type
_entity.pdbx_description
1 polymer ?
#
loop_
_entity_poly.entity_id
_entity_poly.type
_entity_poly.pdbx_seq_one_letter_code
_entity_poly.pdbx_strand_id
1 'polypeptide(L)'
;DLLSISYPSLIEALPSAARAPVLDAVSALQYRLADYIANILKGEETAAALTGFIDRRVDELLARRLNDAVSVEALDKLLGFVEERFRGLVTEAQFEGKIGDFVGARIDEVAHSQATLAEVFTPETVALIKERVDREVPPIVYHLAEIATSQGTRTQLGGLIKREVDDYYAQLSFFKKIFISRERIHTEVDDMVNKTLPRRVEEFLHGEAFEQRAEEFLNTTIDNVLARPINELVGQLAPDKLEMVKDQVTGRILMLARGPDLQTMISAYATDALARLRPHSLRALLQYISPDSAPRLKSFLAKSLLGVIAREETARAINAILHAQIERLLSAPIGRLSDHVSESAVSRAAAALTEGITTAAREHLPAAISEFDVGGIVRRKVSDYPLEKLEELVLSVAQQHLKKIELFGAIIGLMIGLLQAAYILAGAPGH
;
A
#
# COMPACT_ATOMS: atom_id res chain seq x y z
N ASP A 1 13.86 -53.38 11.80
CA ASP A 1 14.38 -52.03 11.61
C ASP A 1 14.21 -51.60 10.14
N LEU A 2 12.96 -51.51 9.68
CA LEU A 2 12.62 -51.26 8.26
C LEU A 2 12.63 -49.76 7.90
N LEU A 3 12.66 -48.89 8.92
CA LEU A 3 12.59 -47.43 8.79
C LEU A 3 13.97 -46.79 8.59
N SER A 4 15.04 -47.50 8.95
CA SER A 4 16.44 -47.08 8.80
C SER A 4 17.06 -47.50 7.45
N ILE A 5 16.35 -48.34 6.69
CA ILE A 5 16.76 -48.80 5.37
C ILE A 5 16.54 -47.67 4.35
N SER A 6 17.58 -47.37 3.57
CA SER A 6 17.49 -46.41 2.47
C SER A 6 16.79 -47.07 1.28
N TYR A 7 15.58 -46.63 0.97
CA TYR A 7 14.85 -47.13 -0.18
C TYR A 7 15.31 -46.41 -1.46
N PRO A 8 15.53 -47.16 -2.56
CA PRO A 8 15.84 -46.58 -3.85
C PRO A 8 14.62 -45.81 -4.40
N SER A 9 14.76 -45.19 -5.57
CA SER A 9 13.63 -44.46 -6.18
C SER A 9 12.45 -45.39 -6.47
N LEU A 10 11.25 -44.82 -6.62
CA LEU A 10 10.03 -45.61 -6.85
C LEU A 10 10.14 -46.45 -8.14
N ILE A 11 10.88 -45.95 -9.13
CA ILE A 11 11.20 -46.66 -10.38
C ILE A 11 12.12 -47.86 -10.14
N GLU A 12 13.12 -47.70 -9.27
CA GLU A 12 14.12 -48.73 -8.97
C GLU A 12 13.57 -49.82 -8.05
N ALA A 13 12.63 -49.48 -7.17
CA ALA A 13 11.93 -50.41 -6.28
C ALA A 13 10.97 -51.37 -7.02
N LEU A 14 10.61 -51.06 -8.28
CA LEU A 14 9.73 -51.90 -9.09
C LEU A 14 10.47 -53.10 -9.73
N PRO A 15 9.83 -54.28 -9.82
CA PRO A 15 10.36 -55.41 -10.58
C PRO A 15 10.66 -55.02 -12.03
N SER A 16 11.76 -55.48 -12.60
CA SER A 16 12.21 -55.11 -13.95
C SER A 16 11.14 -55.34 -15.04
N ALA A 17 10.32 -56.37 -14.91
CA ALA A 17 9.20 -56.66 -15.82
C ALA A 17 8.02 -55.66 -15.70
N ALA A 18 7.90 -54.95 -14.58
CA ALA A 18 6.80 -54.03 -14.30
C ALA A 18 7.17 -52.54 -14.50
N ARG A 19 8.46 -52.21 -14.64
CA ARG A 19 8.93 -50.82 -14.78
C ARG A 19 8.37 -50.10 -16.00
N ALA A 20 8.45 -50.72 -17.18
CA ALA A 20 7.94 -50.12 -18.42
C ALA A 20 6.41 -49.94 -18.41
N PRO A 21 5.59 -50.95 -18.04
CA PRO A 21 4.14 -50.77 -17.90
C PRO A 21 3.73 -49.67 -16.93
N VAL A 22 4.44 -49.51 -15.80
CA VAL A 22 4.13 -48.48 -14.79
C VAL A 22 4.49 -47.08 -15.29
N LEU A 23 5.66 -46.92 -15.94
CA LEU A 23 6.05 -45.63 -16.52
C LEU A 23 5.11 -45.20 -17.65
N ASP A 24 4.66 -46.14 -18.48
CA ASP A 24 3.64 -45.88 -19.51
C ASP A 24 2.31 -45.47 -18.89
N ALA A 25 1.86 -46.16 -17.83
CA ALA A 25 0.64 -45.80 -17.12
C ALA A 25 0.72 -44.41 -16.46
N VAL A 26 1.87 -44.04 -15.88
CA VAL A 26 2.08 -42.71 -15.30
C VAL A 26 2.11 -41.64 -16.38
N SER A 27 2.75 -41.88 -17.53
CA SER A 27 2.76 -40.96 -18.67
C SER A 27 1.35 -40.76 -19.23
N ALA A 28 0.56 -41.82 -19.35
CA ALA A 28 -0.84 -41.75 -19.76
C ALA A 28 -1.71 -40.99 -18.74
N LEU A 29 -1.47 -41.19 -17.44
CA LEU A 29 -2.13 -40.44 -16.38
C LEU A 29 -1.76 -38.95 -16.43
N GLN A 30 -0.49 -38.62 -16.63
CA GLN A 30 -0.01 -37.24 -16.79
C GLN A 30 -0.69 -36.54 -17.95
N TYR A 31 -0.83 -37.21 -19.11
CA TYR A 31 -1.53 -36.63 -20.26
C TYR A 31 -3.01 -36.37 -19.97
N ARG A 32 -3.71 -37.34 -19.35
CA ARG A 32 -5.11 -37.17 -18.93
C ARG A 32 -5.27 -36.08 -17.88
N LEU A 33 -4.34 -35.98 -16.93
CA LEU A 33 -4.33 -34.96 -15.89
C LEU A 33 -4.12 -33.57 -16.50
N ALA A 34 -3.22 -33.45 -17.48
CA ALA A 34 -2.96 -32.21 -18.19
C ALA A 34 -4.21 -31.66 -18.90
N ASP A 35 -4.94 -32.55 -19.58
CA ASP A 35 -6.18 -32.20 -20.29
C ASP A 35 -7.31 -31.87 -19.30
N TYR A 36 -7.41 -32.63 -18.20
CA TYR A 36 -8.35 -32.36 -17.12
C TYR A 36 -8.10 -31.00 -16.44
N ILE A 37 -6.83 -30.65 -16.18
CA ILE A 37 -6.45 -29.35 -15.61
C ILE A 37 -6.81 -28.21 -16.56
N ALA A 38 -6.48 -28.35 -17.85
CA ALA A 38 -6.82 -27.33 -18.84
C ALA A 38 -8.34 -27.08 -18.90
N ASN A 39 -9.14 -28.14 -18.81
CA ASN A 39 -10.60 -28.05 -18.79
C ASN A 39 -11.13 -27.43 -17.48
N ILE A 40 -10.59 -27.80 -16.31
CA ILE A 40 -10.95 -27.17 -15.03
C ILE A 40 -10.62 -25.67 -15.03
N LEU A 41 -9.43 -25.29 -15.48
CA LEU A 41 -9.00 -23.87 -15.47
C LEU A 41 -9.89 -22.99 -16.36
N LYS A 42 -10.51 -23.57 -17.39
CA LYS A 42 -11.50 -22.91 -18.26
C LYS A 42 -12.95 -23.09 -17.80
N GLY A 43 -13.19 -23.90 -16.77
CA GLY A 43 -14.52 -24.24 -16.29
C GLY A 43 -15.21 -23.09 -15.57
N GLU A 44 -16.55 -23.06 -15.64
CA GLU A 44 -17.38 -22.07 -14.96
C GLU A 44 -17.25 -22.12 -13.43
N GLU A 45 -17.00 -23.31 -12.87
CA GLU A 45 -16.81 -23.49 -11.42
C GLU A 45 -15.55 -22.78 -10.92
N THR A 46 -14.42 -22.90 -11.65
CA THR A 46 -13.20 -22.14 -11.36
C THR A 46 -13.44 -20.64 -11.48
N ALA A 47 -14.24 -20.22 -12.47
CA ALA A 47 -14.58 -18.82 -12.64
C ALA A 47 -15.39 -18.26 -11.46
N ALA A 48 -16.38 -19.01 -10.98
CA ALA A 48 -17.18 -18.67 -9.81
C ALA A 48 -16.33 -18.67 -8.53
N ALA A 49 -15.49 -19.68 -8.33
CA ALA A 49 -14.61 -19.80 -7.17
C ALA A 49 -13.60 -18.64 -7.09
N LEU A 50 -12.97 -18.29 -8.22
CA LEU A 50 -12.02 -17.20 -8.30
C LEU A 50 -12.68 -15.84 -8.07
N THR A 51 -13.87 -15.62 -8.67
CA THR A 51 -14.64 -14.39 -8.45
C THR A 51 -15.00 -14.24 -6.98
N GLY A 52 -15.51 -15.29 -6.33
CA GLY A 52 -15.84 -15.28 -4.90
C GLY A 52 -14.61 -15.18 -3.97
N PHE A 53 -13.44 -15.66 -4.40
CA PHE A 53 -12.18 -15.45 -3.69
C PHE A 53 -11.73 -13.99 -3.77
N ILE A 54 -11.74 -13.39 -4.96
CA ILE A 54 -11.38 -11.98 -5.18
C ILE A 54 -12.34 -11.07 -4.44
N ASP A 55 -13.65 -11.35 -4.49
CA ASP A 55 -14.67 -10.58 -3.81
C ASP A 55 -14.39 -10.48 -2.30
N ARG A 56 -14.20 -11.64 -1.65
CA ARG A 56 -13.85 -11.72 -0.23
C ARG A 56 -12.52 -11.04 0.08
N ARG A 57 -11.48 -11.29 -0.72
CA ARG A 57 -10.14 -10.77 -0.44
C ARG A 57 -10.06 -9.26 -0.63
N VAL A 58 -10.69 -8.74 -1.67
CA VAL A 58 -10.81 -7.29 -1.90
C VAL A 58 -11.62 -6.67 -0.78
N ASP A 59 -12.74 -7.25 -0.35
CA ASP A 59 -13.53 -6.70 0.75
C ASP A 59 -12.78 -6.68 2.08
N GLU A 60 -12.02 -7.72 2.38
CA GLU A 60 -11.18 -7.80 3.57
C GLU A 60 -10.10 -6.72 3.54
N LEU A 61 -9.45 -6.50 2.39
CA LEU A 61 -8.46 -5.43 2.22
C LEU A 61 -9.11 -4.04 2.31
N LEU A 62 -10.24 -3.83 1.66
CA LEU A 62 -10.95 -2.55 1.66
C LEU A 62 -11.52 -2.18 3.04
N ALA A 63 -11.82 -3.17 3.88
CA ALA A 63 -12.26 -2.96 5.25
C ALA A 63 -11.13 -2.48 6.17
N ARG A 64 -9.86 -2.73 5.83
CA ARG A 64 -8.72 -2.26 6.62
C ARG A 64 -8.57 -0.75 6.53
N ARG A 65 -8.10 -0.15 7.62
CA ARG A 65 -7.73 1.26 7.67
C ARG A 65 -6.44 1.49 6.89
N LEU A 66 -6.27 2.69 6.36
CA LEU A 66 -5.08 3.03 5.57
C LEU A 66 -3.78 2.82 6.37
N ASN A 67 -3.78 3.16 7.66
CA ASN A 67 -2.63 2.98 8.56
C ASN A 67 -2.27 1.49 8.81
N ASP A 68 -3.24 0.58 8.71
CA ASP A 68 -3.04 -0.86 8.93
C ASP A 68 -2.70 -1.59 7.62
N ALA A 69 -3.13 -1.03 6.49
CA ALA A 69 -2.92 -1.59 5.15
C ALA A 69 -1.62 -1.10 4.50
N VAL A 70 -1.19 0.13 4.80
CA VAL A 70 0.00 0.76 4.21
C VAL A 70 0.94 1.18 5.34
N SER A 71 2.17 0.67 5.29
CA SER A 71 3.24 1.01 6.23
C SER A 71 3.55 2.50 6.24
N VAL A 72 3.95 3.03 7.39
CA VAL A 72 4.34 4.45 7.54
C VAL A 72 5.45 4.83 6.56
N GLU A 73 6.41 3.94 6.34
CA GLU A 73 7.54 4.15 5.41
C GLU A 73 7.07 4.30 3.95
N ALA A 74 6.02 3.57 3.55
CA ALA A 74 5.47 3.68 2.20
C ALA A 74 4.71 5.00 2.01
N LEU A 75 4.04 5.47 3.07
CA LEU A 75 3.37 6.77 3.06
C LEU A 75 4.36 7.93 2.99
N ASP A 76 5.46 7.85 3.75
CA ASP A 76 6.52 8.86 3.70
C ASP A 76 7.20 8.90 2.32
N LYS A 77 7.42 7.74 1.69
CA LYS A 77 7.88 7.67 0.29
C LYS A 77 6.92 8.31 -0.69
N LEU A 78 5.60 8.15 -0.49
CA LEU A 78 4.60 8.82 -1.34
C LEU A 78 4.66 10.34 -1.17
N LEU A 79 4.81 10.84 0.05
CA LEU A 79 4.98 12.28 0.29
C LEU A 79 6.23 12.81 -0.40
N GLY A 80 7.38 12.15 -0.23
CA GLY A 80 8.62 12.54 -0.90
C GLY A 80 8.51 12.50 -2.43
N PHE A 81 7.78 11.51 -2.98
CA PHE A 81 7.50 11.45 -4.42
C PHE A 81 6.65 12.64 -4.89
N VAL A 82 5.62 13.04 -4.14
CA VAL A 82 4.79 14.21 -4.49
C VAL A 82 5.63 15.49 -4.49
N GLU A 83 6.49 15.67 -3.50
CA GLU A 83 7.40 16.82 -3.42
C GLU A 83 8.38 16.87 -4.59
N GLU A 84 9.02 15.75 -4.90
CA GLU A 84 9.97 15.65 -6.01
C GLU A 84 9.28 15.89 -7.35
N ARG A 85 8.07 15.34 -7.53
CA ARG A 85 7.27 15.57 -8.73
C ARG A 85 6.83 17.01 -8.89
N PHE A 86 6.40 17.66 -7.80
CA PHE A 86 6.05 19.07 -7.83
C PHE A 86 7.25 19.93 -8.22
N ARG A 87 8.42 19.69 -7.60
CA ARG A 87 9.67 20.41 -7.91
C ARG A 87 10.07 20.22 -9.38
N GLY A 88 10.03 18.98 -9.87
CA GLY A 88 10.28 18.67 -11.27
C GLY A 88 9.35 19.44 -12.20
N LEU A 89 8.04 19.35 -11.96
CA LEU A 89 7.04 19.99 -12.81
C LEU A 89 7.19 21.51 -12.87
N VAL A 90 7.46 22.18 -11.75
CA VAL A 90 7.58 23.65 -11.71
C VAL A 90 8.88 24.17 -12.33
N THR A 91 9.90 23.31 -12.47
CA THR A 91 11.17 23.65 -13.13
C THR A 91 11.18 23.33 -14.62
N GLU A 92 10.18 22.61 -15.13
CA GLU A 92 10.05 22.33 -16.56
C GLU A 92 9.70 23.58 -17.38
N ALA A 93 10.34 23.74 -18.55
CA ALA A 93 10.04 24.83 -19.48
C ALA A 93 8.58 24.82 -19.98
N GLN A 94 7.96 23.64 -20.07
CA GLN A 94 6.56 23.52 -20.46
C GLN A 94 5.60 24.10 -19.42
N PHE A 95 5.96 24.05 -18.15
CA PHE A 95 5.14 24.62 -17.08
C PHE A 95 5.11 26.15 -17.17
N GLU A 96 6.26 26.76 -17.45
CA GLU A 96 6.37 28.20 -17.69
C GLU A 96 5.49 28.65 -18.86
N GLY A 97 5.55 27.95 -20.01
CA GLY A 97 4.66 28.23 -21.14
C GLY A 97 3.18 28.12 -20.78
N LYS A 98 2.79 27.05 -20.08
CA LYS A 98 1.38 26.85 -19.65
C LYS A 98 0.89 27.92 -18.67
N ILE A 99 1.75 28.37 -17.75
CA ILE A 99 1.40 29.48 -16.85
C ILE A 99 1.26 30.77 -17.64
N GLY A 100 2.18 31.03 -18.59
CA GLY A 100 2.08 32.17 -19.50
C GLY A 100 0.77 32.19 -20.28
N ASP A 101 0.40 31.07 -20.92
CA ASP A 101 -0.85 30.93 -21.66
C ASP A 101 -2.08 31.12 -20.76
N PHE A 102 -2.06 30.53 -19.56
CA PHE A 102 -3.15 30.65 -18.59
C PHE A 102 -3.32 32.10 -18.10
N VAL A 103 -2.22 32.75 -17.73
CA VAL A 103 -2.21 34.15 -17.28
C VAL A 103 -2.65 35.07 -18.42
N GLY A 104 -2.12 34.85 -19.62
CA GLY A 104 -2.48 35.59 -20.82
C GLY A 104 -3.98 35.51 -21.10
N ALA A 105 -4.53 34.29 -21.17
CA ALA A 105 -5.96 34.06 -21.40
C ALA A 105 -6.83 34.72 -20.32
N ARG A 106 -6.43 34.63 -19.04
CA ARG A 106 -7.22 35.21 -17.94
C ARG A 106 -7.15 36.73 -17.91
N ILE A 107 -5.99 37.32 -18.20
CA ILE A 107 -5.85 38.78 -18.32
C ILE A 107 -6.63 39.29 -19.53
N ASP A 108 -6.61 38.57 -20.66
CA ASP A 108 -7.37 38.94 -21.85
C ASP A 108 -8.88 38.87 -21.58
N GLU A 109 -9.37 37.83 -20.90
CA GLU A 109 -10.77 37.72 -20.50
C GLU A 109 -11.21 38.91 -19.64
N VAL A 110 -10.40 39.28 -18.64
CA VAL A 110 -10.66 40.40 -17.75
C VAL A 110 -10.57 41.74 -18.50
N ALA A 111 -9.61 41.89 -19.41
CA ALA A 111 -9.43 43.08 -20.23
C ALA A 111 -10.62 43.33 -21.19
N HIS A 112 -11.31 42.27 -21.63
CA HIS A 112 -12.51 42.40 -22.46
C HIS A 112 -13.82 42.46 -21.64
N SER A 113 -13.73 42.28 -20.32
CA SER A 113 -14.89 42.34 -19.44
C SER A 113 -15.32 43.79 -19.18
N GLN A 114 -16.62 43.99 -18.98
CA GLN A 114 -17.19 45.26 -18.50
C GLN A 114 -17.20 45.36 -16.98
N ALA A 115 -16.59 44.40 -16.28
CA ALA A 115 -16.50 44.43 -14.83
C ALA A 115 -15.64 45.63 -14.38
N THR A 116 -15.97 46.17 -13.22
CA THR A 116 -15.18 47.25 -12.61
C THR A 116 -14.08 46.67 -11.72
N LEU A 117 -13.01 47.43 -11.46
CA LEU A 117 -11.97 46.98 -10.53
C LEU A 117 -12.53 46.79 -9.11
N ALA A 118 -13.56 47.54 -8.74
CA ALA A 118 -14.28 47.38 -7.48
C ALA A 118 -14.99 46.02 -7.33
N GLU A 119 -15.41 45.40 -8.43
CA GLU A 119 -16.04 44.07 -8.43
C GLU A 119 -15.00 42.93 -8.41
N VAL A 120 -13.80 43.19 -8.95
CA VAL A 120 -12.72 42.21 -9.00
C VAL A 120 -11.93 42.15 -7.69
N PHE A 121 -11.71 43.29 -7.05
CA PHE A 121 -11.02 43.36 -5.75
C PHE A 121 -12.00 43.21 -4.58
N THR A 122 -11.54 42.55 -3.51
CA THR A 122 -12.34 42.49 -2.28
C THR A 122 -12.31 43.84 -1.54
N PRO A 123 -13.34 44.18 -0.74
CA PRO A 123 -13.35 45.40 0.05
C PRO A 123 -12.13 45.55 0.96
N GLU A 124 -11.61 44.45 1.50
CA GLU A 124 -10.41 44.42 2.35
C GLU A 124 -9.15 44.80 1.56
N THR A 125 -9.06 44.35 0.31
CA THR A 125 -7.94 44.68 -0.58
C THR A 125 -7.94 46.18 -0.91
N VAL A 126 -9.12 46.74 -1.20
CA VAL A 126 -9.29 48.17 -1.45
C VAL A 126 -8.93 49.00 -0.20
N ALA A 127 -9.39 48.57 0.98
CA ALA A 127 -9.05 49.23 2.24
C ALA A 127 -7.54 49.23 2.51
N LEU A 128 -6.86 48.10 2.25
CA LEU A 128 -5.40 47.99 2.39
C LEU A 128 -4.65 48.94 1.44
N ILE A 129 -5.13 49.09 0.20
CA ILE A 129 -4.54 50.04 -0.76
C ILE A 129 -4.70 51.48 -0.26
N LYS A 130 -5.91 51.86 0.20
CA LYS A 130 -6.17 53.20 0.74
C LYS A 130 -5.31 53.49 1.97
N GLU A 131 -5.27 52.57 2.94
CA GLU A 131 -4.41 52.70 4.13
C GLU A 131 -2.93 52.85 3.74
N ARG A 132 -2.47 52.12 2.72
CA ARG A 132 -1.10 52.25 2.23
C ARG A 132 -0.88 53.61 1.59
N VAL A 133 -1.82 54.13 0.81
CA VAL A 133 -1.72 55.47 0.20
C VAL A 133 -1.70 56.55 1.26
N ASP A 134 -2.62 56.52 2.23
CA ASP A 134 -2.69 57.48 3.34
C ASP A 134 -1.35 57.53 4.11
N ARG A 135 -0.72 56.38 4.36
CA ARG A 135 0.62 56.31 5.00
C ARG A 135 1.75 56.93 4.17
N GLU A 136 1.61 56.97 2.86
CA GLU A 136 2.62 57.54 1.94
C GLU A 136 2.34 59.02 1.62
N VAL A 137 1.19 59.59 2.02
CA VAL A 137 0.89 61.02 1.80
C VAL A 137 1.90 61.93 2.54
N PRO A 138 2.16 61.79 3.84
CA PRO A 138 3.10 62.67 4.54
C PRO A 138 4.52 62.73 3.92
N PRO A 139 5.19 61.62 3.58
CA PRO A 139 6.52 61.69 2.95
C PRO A 139 6.48 62.32 1.55
N ILE A 140 5.40 62.12 0.78
CA ILE A 140 5.23 62.79 -0.51
C ILE A 140 5.10 64.30 -0.33
N VAL A 141 4.29 64.74 0.63
CA VAL A 141 4.08 66.16 0.95
C VAL A 141 5.39 66.84 1.36
N TYR A 142 6.21 66.16 2.18
CA TYR A 142 7.54 66.64 2.54
C TYR A 142 8.45 66.84 1.32
N HIS A 143 8.47 65.86 0.40
CA HIS A 143 9.27 65.97 -0.81
C HIS A 143 8.75 67.06 -1.77
N LEU A 144 7.43 67.27 -1.84
CA LEU A 144 6.85 68.38 -2.59
C LEU A 144 7.24 69.73 -2.01
N ALA A 145 7.31 69.87 -0.69
CA ALA A 145 7.79 71.08 -0.03
C ALA A 145 9.27 71.35 -0.34
N GLU A 146 10.11 70.32 -0.34
CA GLU A 146 11.52 70.42 -0.72
C GLU A 146 11.68 70.88 -2.19
N ILE A 147 10.94 70.29 -3.12
CA ILE A 147 10.96 70.68 -4.53
C ILE A 147 10.47 72.13 -4.70
N ALA A 148 9.40 72.52 -4.00
CA ALA A 148 8.81 73.85 -4.10
C ALA A 148 9.71 74.95 -3.51
N THR A 149 10.53 74.62 -2.50
CA THR A 149 11.49 75.54 -1.86
C THR A 149 12.89 75.52 -2.50
N SER A 150 13.13 74.61 -3.45
CA SER A 150 14.41 74.48 -4.15
C SER A 150 14.85 75.75 -4.89
N GLN A 151 16.16 75.92 -5.10
CA GLN A 151 16.71 77.09 -5.78
C GLN A 151 16.21 77.22 -7.23
N GLY A 152 16.09 76.10 -7.95
CA GLY A 152 15.60 76.08 -9.33
C GLY A 152 14.16 76.57 -9.44
N THR A 153 13.26 76.03 -8.61
CA THR A 153 11.85 76.43 -8.57
C THR A 153 11.70 77.91 -8.19
N ARG A 154 12.49 78.39 -7.21
CA ARG A 154 12.52 79.82 -6.85
C ARG A 154 12.93 80.71 -8.01
N THR A 155 13.99 80.37 -8.74
CA THR A 155 14.41 81.18 -9.90
C THR A 155 13.35 81.19 -11.01
N GLN A 156 12.71 80.05 -11.29
CA GLN A 156 11.63 79.97 -12.27
C GLN A 156 10.40 80.78 -11.84
N LEU A 157 9.94 80.63 -10.60
CA LEU A 157 8.82 81.39 -10.05
C LEU A 157 9.11 82.89 -10.03
N GLY A 158 10.32 83.29 -9.61
CA GLY A 158 10.74 84.69 -9.63
C GLY A 158 10.74 85.28 -11.04
N GLY A 159 11.20 84.53 -12.04
CA GLY A 159 11.15 84.94 -13.45
C GLY A 159 9.71 85.10 -13.97
N LEU A 160 8.82 84.17 -13.64
CA LEU A 160 7.40 84.23 -14.02
C LEU A 160 6.69 85.42 -13.37
N ILE A 161 6.87 85.62 -12.06
CA ILE A 161 6.25 86.74 -11.33
C ILE A 161 6.79 88.08 -11.85
N LYS A 162 8.10 88.19 -12.11
CA LYS A 162 8.69 89.41 -12.69
C LYS A 162 8.11 89.74 -14.07
N ARG A 163 7.88 88.72 -14.90
CA ARG A 163 7.24 88.89 -16.21
C ARG A 163 5.81 89.41 -16.09
N GLU A 164 5.02 88.80 -15.22
CA GLU A 164 3.64 89.25 -14.95
C GLU A 164 3.61 90.68 -14.40
N VAL A 165 4.55 91.00 -13.50
CA VAL A 165 4.74 92.36 -12.97
C VAL A 165 5.11 93.34 -14.07
N ASP A 166 5.95 92.96 -15.02
CA ASP A 166 6.33 93.80 -16.16
C ASP A 166 5.15 94.11 -17.07
N ASP A 167 4.34 93.09 -17.37
CA ASP A 167 3.13 93.24 -18.19
C ASP A 167 2.10 94.13 -17.48
N TYR A 168 1.90 93.94 -16.18
CA TYR A 168 1.06 94.82 -15.34
C TYR A 168 1.61 96.26 -15.29
N TYR A 169 2.93 96.41 -15.15
CA TYR A 169 3.59 97.71 -15.15
C TYR A 169 3.44 98.43 -16.49
N ALA A 170 3.49 97.71 -17.62
CA ALA A 170 3.26 98.28 -18.93
C ALA A 170 1.86 98.93 -19.02
N GLN A 171 0.84 98.26 -18.47
CA GLN A 171 -0.57 98.71 -18.48
C GLN A 171 -0.91 99.79 -17.45
N LEU A 172 -0.02 100.08 -16.49
CA LEU A 172 -0.24 101.11 -15.48
C LEU A 172 -0.27 102.54 -16.07
N SER A 173 -1.21 103.35 -15.61
CA SER A 173 -1.34 104.78 -15.97
C SER A 173 -0.10 105.59 -15.56
N PHE A 174 0.28 106.60 -16.35
CA PHE A 174 1.46 107.47 -16.13
C PHE A 174 1.59 107.99 -14.68
N PHE A 175 0.50 108.48 -14.10
CA PHE A 175 0.50 109.01 -12.72
C PHE A 175 0.90 107.97 -11.66
N LYS A 176 0.58 106.69 -11.85
CA LYS A 176 0.96 105.61 -10.92
C LYS A 176 2.42 105.17 -11.08
N LYS A 177 2.97 105.29 -12.30
CA LYS A 177 4.38 105.00 -12.61
C LYS A 177 5.36 106.00 -11.97
N ILE A 178 4.90 107.22 -11.68
CA ILE A 178 5.71 108.24 -10.98
C ILE A 178 6.01 107.82 -9.53
N PHE A 179 5.08 107.14 -8.87
CA PHE A 179 5.21 106.76 -7.45
C PHE A 179 5.74 105.34 -7.23
N ILE A 180 5.75 104.50 -8.27
CA ILE A 180 6.17 103.09 -8.19
C ILE A 180 7.18 102.80 -9.30
N SER A 181 8.42 102.46 -8.93
CA SER A 181 9.44 102.07 -9.90
C SER A 181 9.40 100.56 -10.17
N ARG A 182 9.56 100.19 -11.45
CA ARG A 182 9.65 98.80 -11.91
C ARG A 182 10.74 98.01 -11.17
N GLU A 183 11.91 98.63 -11.04
CA GLU A 183 13.07 98.04 -10.39
C GLU A 183 12.81 97.73 -8.91
N ARG A 184 12.11 98.62 -8.19
CA ARG A 184 11.72 98.37 -6.80
C ARG A 184 10.80 97.18 -6.68
N ILE A 185 9.83 97.01 -7.58
CA ILE A 185 8.94 95.85 -7.57
C ILE A 185 9.73 94.56 -7.86
N HIS A 186 10.68 94.59 -8.79
CA HIS A 186 11.53 93.42 -9.08
C HIS A 186 12.38 92.99 -7.88
N THR A 187 12.96 93.95 -7.16
CA THR A 187 13.69 93.67 -5.91
C THR A 187 12.76 93.11 -4.83
N GLU A 188 11.55 93.66 -4.69
CA GLU A 188 10.54 93.17 -3.74
C GLU A 188 10.11 91.73 -4.07
N VAL A 189 9.95 91.40 -5.36
CA VAL A 189 9.63 90.04 -5.83
C VAL A 189 10.79 89.08 -5.53
N ASP A 190 12.04 89.48 -5.78
CA ASP A 190 13.20 88.65 -5.43
C ASP A 190 13.29 88.38 -3.93
N ASP A 191 13.01 89.39 -3.11
CA ASP A 191 13.00 89.26 -1.66
C ASP A 191 11.87 88.32 -1.20
N MET A 192 10.67 88.49 -1.76
CA MET A 192 9.51 87.64 -1.49
C MET A 192 9.78 86.18 -1.87
N VAL A 193 10.32 85.93 -3.06
CA VAL A 193 10.59 84.58 -3.58
C VAL A 193 11.71 83.88 -2.84
N ASN A 194 12.74 84.61 -2.41
CA ASN A 194 13.89 84.00 -1.75
C ASN A 194 13.74 83.87 -0.24
N LYS A 195 12.95 84.75 0.42
CA LYS A 195 12.84 84.77 1.89
C LYS A 195 11.46 84.38 2.40
N THR A 196 10.39 84.83 1.74
CA THR A 196 9.03 84.72 2.28
C THR A 196 8.28 83.49 1.76
N LEU A 197 8.38 83.24 0.46
CA LEU A 197 7.68 82.15 -0.21
C LEU A 197 8.08 80.76 0.31
N PRO A 198 9.38 80.42 0.50
CA PRO A 198 9.75 79.09 0.95
C PRO A 198 9.13 78.73 2.29
N ARG A 199 9.23 79.64 3.26
CA ARG A 199 8.65 79.45 4.59
C ARG A 199 7.13 79.30 4.56
N ARG A 200 6.43 80.11 3.76
CA ARG A 200 4.96 80.04 3.65
C ARG A 200 4.49 78.77 2.93
N VAL A 201 5.22 78.34 1.90
CA VAL A 201 4.91 77.12 1.15
C VAL A 201 5.15 75.90 2.02
N GLU A 202 6.25 75.87 2.76
CA GLU A 202 6.56 74.81 3.72
C GLU A 202 5.51 74.75 4.85
N GLU A 203 5.16 75.88 5.47
CA GLU A 203 4.10 75.97 6.49
C GLU A 203 2.74 75.51 5.97
N PHE A 204 2.41 75.81 4.70
CA PHE A 204 1.15 75.40 4.09
C PHE A 204 1.12 73.91 3.75
N LEU A 205 2.19 73.39 3.13
CA LEU A 205 2.27 72.00 2.71
C LEU A 205 2.38 71.05 3.91
N HIS A 206 3.15 71.41 4.95
CA HIS A 206 3.25 70.64 6.19
C HIS A 206 2.05 70.85 7.13
N GLY A 207 1.05 71.63 6.72
CA GLY A 207 -0.15 71.83 7.53
C GLY A 207 -1.08 70.61 7.47
N GLU A 208 -1.62 70.20 8.61
CA GLU A 208 -2.59 69.08 8.71
C GLU A 208 -3.79 69.27 7.74
N ALA A 209 -4.19 70.50 7.48
CA ALA A 209 -5.29 70.82 6.56
C ALA A 209 -4.96 70.58 5.07
N PHE A 210 -3.69 70.56 4.68
CA PHE A 210 -3.29 70.19 3.32
C PHE A 210 -3.20 68.67 3.20
N GLU A 211 -2.59 68.00 4.19
CA GLU A 211 -2.51 66.53 4.25
C GLU A 211 -3.89 65.88 4.19
N GLN A 212 -4.84 66.32 5.03
CA GLN A 212 -6.22 65.81 5.01
C GLN A 212 -6.91 65.98 3.65
N ARG A 213 -6.68 67.11 2.97
CA ARG A 213 -7.24 67.34 1.62
C ARG A 213 -6.56 66.48 0.56
N ALA A 214 -5.26 66.24 0.70
CA ALA A 214 -4.51 65.36 -0.19
C ALA A 214 -4.98 63.90 -0.04
N GLU A 215 -5.17 63.42 1.19
CA GLU A 215 -5.75 62.11 1.49
C GLU A 215 -7.17 61.98 0.91
N GLU A 216 -8.06 62.95 1.15
CA GLU A 216 -9.43 62.93 0.61
C GLU A 216 -9.44 62.92 -0.93
N PHE A 217 -8.60 63.74 -1.55
CA PHE A 217 -8.44 63.79 -3.00
C PHE A 217 -7.95 62.45 -3.57
N LEU A 218 -6.94 61.84 -2.95
CA LEU A 218 -6.39 60.55 -3.39
C LEU A 218 -7.39 59.42 -3.20
N ASN A 219 -8.08 59.37 -2.04
CA ASN A 219 -9.11 58.38 -1.78
C ASN A 219 -10.27 58.47 -2.77
N THR A 220 -10.74 59.68 -3.07
CA THR A 220 -11.76 59.93 -4.10
C THR A 220 -11.27 59.52 -5.49
N THR A 221 -9.99 59.78 -5.80
CA THR A 221 -9.38 59.36 -7.07
C THR A 221 -9.31 57.84 -7.18
N ILE A 222 -8.92 57.15 -6.12
CA ILE A 222 -8.92 55.68 -6.04
C ILE A 222 -10.33 55.15 -6.30
N ASP A 223 -11.34 55.70 -5.63
CA ASP A 223 -12.74 55.27 -5.82
C ASP A 223 -13.22 55.46 -7.26
N ASN A 224 -12.90 56.61 -7.86
CA ASN A 224 -13.24 56.89 -9.25
C ASN A 224 -12.54 55.93 -10.23
N VAL A 225 -11.27 55.58 -9.99
CA VAL A 225 -10.55 54.61 -10.81
C VAL A 225 -11.13 53.20 -10.63
N LEU A 226 -11.49 52.83 -9.39
CA LEU A 226 -12.06 51.52 -9.08
C LEU A 226 -13.45 51.32 -9.71
N ALA A 227 -14.23 52.40 -9.84
CA ALA A 227 -15.56 52.39 -10.46
C ALA A 227 -15.52 52.33 -11.99
N ARG A 228 -14.36 52.54 -12.64
CA ARG A 228 -14.25 52.48 -14.10
C ARG A 228 -14.20 51.04 -14.60
N PRO A 229 -14.87 50.73 -15.73
CA PRO A 229 -14.78 49.41 -16.36
C PRO A 229 -13.34 49.07 -16.78
N ILE A 230 -12.94 47.82 -16.56
CA ILE A 230 -11.57 47.37 -16.82
C ILE A 230 -11.21 47.48 -18.30
N ASN A 231 -12.15 47.18 -19.21
CA ASN A 231 -11.94 47.33 -20.64
C ASN A 231 -11.63 48.77 -21.09
N GLU A 232 -12.16 49.79 -20.42
CA GLU A 232 -11.82 51.19 -20.70
C GLU A 232 -10.41 51.54 -20.21
N LEU A 233 -10.00 51.00 -19.06
CA LEU A 233 -8.66 51.20 -18.50
C LEU A 233 -7.61 50.48 -19.35
N VAL A 234 -7.90 49.25 -19.79
CA VAL A 234 -7.01 48.45 -20.64
C VAL A 234 -7.00 48.94 -22.08
N GLY A 235 -8.13 49.44 -22.60
CA GLY A 235 -8.19 50.05 -23.94
C GLY A 235 -7.33 51.32 -24.10
N GLN A 236 -6.92 51.95 -22.99
CA GLN A 236 -5.99 53.09 -22.98
C GLN A 236 -4.51 52.67 -22.95
N LEU A 237 -4.22 51.38 -22.72
CA LEU A 237 -2.86 50.84 -22.70
C LEU A 237 -2.45 50.40 -24.11
N ALA A 238 -1.21 50.69 -24.49
CA ALA A 238 -0.63 50.16 -25.72
C ALA A 238 -0.52 48.61 -25.64
N PRO A 239 -0.74 47.87 -26.74
CA PRO A 239 -0.65 46.40 -26.76
C PRO A 239 0.64 45.86 -26.13
N ASP A 240 1.78 46.50 -26.44
CA ASP A 240 3.10 46.11 -25.89
C ASP A 240 3.17 46.23 -24.35
N LYS A 241 2.42 47.17 -23.75
CA LYS A 241 2.37 47.33 -22.29
C LYS A 241 1.52 46.26 -21.63
N LEU A 242 0.46 45.80 -22.30
CA LEU A 242 -0.37 44.70 -21.80
C LEU A 242 0.42 43.39 -21.78
N GLU A 243 1.21 43.11 -22.82
CA GLU A 243 2.11 41.95 -22.84
C GLU A 243 3.18 42.02 -21.74
N MET A 244 3.77 43.20 -21.49
CA MET A 244 4.68 43.38 -20.34
C MET A 244 4.01 43.06 -19.00
N VAL A 245 2.73 43.40 -18.82
CA VAL A 245 1.98 43.07 -17.60
C VAL A 245 1.76 41.56 -17.49
N LYS A 246 1.37 40.90 -18.58
CA LYS A 246 1.22 39.44 -18.62
C LYS A 246 2.53 38.74 -18.25
N ASP A 247 3.65 39.16 -18.83
CA ASP A 247 4.97 38.61 -18.54
C ASP A 247 5.38 38.83 -17.09
N GLN A 248 5.14 40.01 -16.54
CA GLN A 248 5.44 40.31 -15.13
C GLN A 248 4.61 39.45 -14.17
N VAL A 249 3.31 39.27 -14.44
CA VAL A 249 2.44 38.42 -13.63
C VAL A 249 2.89 36.97 -13.71
N THR A 250 3.15 36.47 -14.92
CA THR A 250 3.70 35.12 -15.15
C THR A 250 5.00 34.91 -14.40
N GLY A 251 5.95 35.84 -14.51
CA GLY A 251 7.23 35.77 -13.80
C GLY A 251 7.10 35.76 -12.28
N ARG A 252 6.18 36.57 -11.71
CA ARG A 252 5.89 36.55 -10.27
C ARG A 252 5.28 35.24 -9.82
N ILE A 253 4.33 34.69 -10.57
CA ILE A 253 3.71 33.39 -10.27
C ILE A 253 4.77 32.29 -10.33
N LEU A 254 5.65 32.29 -11.32
CA LEU A 254 6.73 31.32 -11.45
C LEU A 254 7.75 31.44 -10.31
N MET A 255 8.07 32.66 -9.89
CA MET A 255 8.95 32.90 -8.75
C MET A 255 8.34 32.34 -7.46
N LEU A 256 7.06 32.59 -7.21
CA LEU A 256 6.34 32.02 -6.06
C LEU A 256 6.25 30.50 -6.16
N ALA A 257 5.97 29.96 -7.35
CA ALA A 257 5.86 28.53 -7.59
C ALA A 257 7.18 27.79 -7.32
N ARG A 258 8.30 28.38 -7.78
CA ARG A 258 9.66 27.88 -7.59
C ARG A 258 10.21 28.17 -6.18
N GLY A 259 9.53 29.02 -5.41
CA GLY A 259 9.95 29.44 -4.09
C GLY A 259 9.94 28.32 -3.05
N PRO A 260 10.83 28.38 -2.03
CA PRO A 260 10.88 27.39 -0.97
C PRO A 260 9.61 27.38 -0.10
N ASP A 261 8.93 28.52 0.02
CA ASP A 261 7.72 28.67 0.83
C ASP A 261 6.57 27.84 0.29
N LEU A 262 6.35 27.85 -1.04
CA LEU A 262 5.29 27.04 -1.64
C LEU A 262 5.60 25.55 -1.57
N GLN A 263 6.86 25.16 -1.74
CA GLN A 263 7.27 23.77 -1.55
C GLN A 263 6.94 23.30 -0.13
N THR A 264 7.29 24.10 0.88
CA THR A 264 7.00 23.82 2.28
C THR A 264 5.49 23.75 2.55
N MET A 265 4.70 24.66 1.97
CA MET A 265 3.24 24.64 2.08
C MET A 265 2.64 23.38 1.46
N ILE A 266 3.13 22.94 0.30
CA ILE A 266 2.65 21.72 -0.37
C ILE A 266 2.99 20.49 0.46
N SER A 267 4.21 20.40 1.00
CA SER A 267 4.60 19.34 1.93
C SER A 267 3.71 19.29 3.16
N ALA A 268 3.46 20.44 3.80
CA ALA A 268 2.61 20.55 4.98
C ALA A 268 1.16 20.15 4.64
N TYR A 269 0.63 20.63 3.52
CA TYR A 269 -0.71 20.29 3.06
C TYR A 269 -0.84 18.80 2.73
N ALA A 270 0.12 18.22 2.01
CA ALA A 270 0.13 16.80 1.66
C ALA A 270 0.22 15.92 2.93
N THR A 271 1.03 16.34 3.89
CA THR A 271 1.17 15.66 5.19
C THR A 271 -0.13 15.73 5.99
N ASP A 272 -0.76 16.90 6.10
CA ASP A 272 -2.03 17.07 6.81
C ASP A 272 -3.18 16.32 6.11
N ALA A 273 -3.26 16.41 4.78
CA ALA A 273 -4.20 15.64 3.98
C ALA A 273 -4.03 14.14 4.24
N LEU A 274 -2.80 13.63 4.20
CA LEU A 274 -2.53 12.23 4.50
C LEU A 274 -2.92 11.87 5.94
N ALA A 275 -2.62 12.72 6.92
CA ALA A 275 -3.00 12.51 8.32
C ALA A 275 -4.52 12.41 8.50
N ARG A 276 -5.30 13.22 7.77
CA ARG A 276 -6.77 13.15 7.75
C ARG A 276 -7.29 11.87 7.10
N LEU A 277 -6.57 11.33 6.11
CA LEU A 277 -6.97 10.10 5.40
C LEU A 277 -6.58 8.82 6.15
N ARG A 278 -5.52 8.85 6.99
CA ARG A 278 -5.05 7.72 7.82
C ARG A 278 -6.15 6.96 8.60
N PRO A 279 -7.07 7.62 9.32
CA PRO A 279 -8.09 6.91 10.11
C PRO A 279 -9.21 6.28 9.27
N HIS A 280 -9.31 6.61 7.98
CA HIS A 280 -10.36 6.11 7.11
C HIS A 280 -10.02 4.73 6.55
N SER A 281 -11.07 3.91 6.30
CA SER A 281 -10.90 2.64 5.59
C SER A 281 -10.60 2.87 4.12
N LEU A 282 -9.87 1.95 3.51
CA LEU A 282 -9.61 1.98 2.05
C LEU A 282 -10.93 2.02 1.26
N ARG A 283 -12.00 1.37 1.78
CA ARG A 283 -13.36 1.46 1.22
C ARG A 283 -13.89 2.89 1.22
N ALA A 284 -13.81 3.59 2.35
CA ALA A 284 -14.30 4.97 2.46
C ALA A 284 -13.53 5.92 1.54
N LEU A 285 -12.21 5.74 1.44
CA LEU A 285 -11.34 6.52 0.55
C LEU A 285 -11.69 6.28 -0.93
N LEU A 286 -11.92 5.03 -1.33
CA LEU A 286 -12.34 4.70 -2.70
C LEU A 286 -13.73 5.23 -3.04
N GLN A 287 -14.66 5.21 -2.08
CA GLN A 287 -16.00 5.75 -2.26
C GLN A 287 -16.02 7.27 -2.41
N TYR A 288 -15.08 7.98 -1.80
CA TYR A 288 -14.91 9.42 -1.98
C TYR A 288 -14.52 9.79 -3.41
N ILE A 289 -13.72 8.95 -4.08
CA ILE A 289 -13.36 9.14 -5.51
C ILE A 289 -14.56 8.80 -6.40
N SER A 290 -15.20 7.64 -6.16
CA SER A 290 -16.41 7.23 -6.86
C SER A 290 -17.13 6.11 -6.11
N PRO A 291 -18.48 6.15 -6.00
CA PRO A 291 -19.27 5.10 -5.35
C PRO A 291 -19.06 3.69 -5.94
N ASP A 292 -18.76 3.61 -7.24
CA ASP A 292 -18.63 2.36 -7.99
C ASP A 292 -17.20 1.80 -8.04
N SER A 293 -16.23 2.46 -7.40
CA SER A 293 -14.81 2.10 -7.54
C SER A 293 -14.49 0.68 -7.03
N ALA A 294 -15.10 0.27 -5.91
CA ALA A 294 -14.87 -1.05 -5.32
C ALA A 294 -15.47 -2.19 -6.18
N PRO A 295 -16.74 -2.13 -6.63
CA PRO A 295 -17.28 -3.08 -7.60
C PRO A 295 -16.46 -3.16 -8.89
N ARG A 296 -16.03 -2.01 -9.42
CA ARG A 296 -15.20 -1.95 -10.64
C ARG A 296 -13.87 -2.66 -10.43
N LEU A 297 -13.17 -2.41 -9.31
CA LEU A 297 -11.90 -3.07 -8.98
C LEU A 297 -12.07 -4.59 -8.90
N LYS A 298 -13.10 -5.07 -8.21
CA LYS A 298 -13.41 -6.51 -8.11
C LYS A 298 -13.63 -7.14 -9.48
N SER A 299 -14.47 -6.52 -10.31
CA SER A 299 -14.76 -7.02 -11.66
C SER A 299 -13.53 -7.01 -12.58
N PHE A 300 -12.69 -5.98 -12.48
CA PHE A 300 -11.45 -5.87 -13.23
C PHE A 300 -10.45 -6.95 -12.84
N LEU A 301 -10.24 -7.17 -11.53
CA LEU A 301 -9.34 -8.22 -11.03
C LEU A 301 -9.85 -9.61 -11.39
N ALA A 302 -11.16 -9.86 -11.26
CA ALA A 302 -11.77 -11.13 -11.66
C ALA A 302 -11.57 -11.40 -13.15
N LYS A 303 -11.92 -10.46 -14.02
CA LYS A 303 -11.71 -10.60 -15.47
C LYS A 303 -10.24 -10.78 -15.83
N SER A 304 -9.34 -10.03 -15.20
CA SER A 304 -7.91 -10.10 -15.50
C SER A 304 -7.31 -11.44 -15.07
N LEU A 305 -7.60 -11.92 -13.86
CA LEU A 305 -7.09 -13.19 -13.36
C LEU A 305 -7.71 -14.37 -14.12
N LEU A 306 -9.00 -14.33 -14.44
CA LEU A 306 -9.63 -15.32 -15.33
C LEU A 306 -8.98 -15.32 -16.71
N GLY A 307 -8.75 -14.13 -17.26
CA GLY A 307 -8.11 -13.97 -18.56
C GLY A 307 -6.64 -14.41 -18.59
N VAL A 308 -5.98 -14.58 -17.44
CA VAL A 308 -4.64 -15.17 -17.33
C VAL A 308 -4.73 -16.68 -17.10
N ILE A 309 -5.59 -17.13 -16.18
CA ILE A 309 -5.74 -18.55 -15.83
C ILE A 309 -6.29 -19.38 -16.99
N ALA A 310 -7.22 -18.82 -17.78
CA ALA A 310 -7.82 -19.49 -18.93
C ALA A 310 -6.89 -19.57 -20.16
N ARG A 311 -5.71 -18.94 -20.13
CA ARG A 311 -4.75 -18.99 -21.25
C ARG A 311 -4.13 -20.38 -21.35
N GLU A 312 -3.92 -20.80 -22.59
CA GLU A 312 -3.21 -22.07 -22.86
C GLU A 312 -1.77 -22.05 -22.37
N GLU A 313 -1.10 -20.90 -22.37
CA GLU A 313 0.25 -20.79 -21.80
C GLU A 313 0.26 -21.10 -20.31
N THR A 314 -0.74 -20.64 -19.56
CA THR A 314 -0.85 -20.87 -18.12
C THR A 314 -1.14 -22.34 -17.82
N ALA A 315 -2.05 -22.97 -18.59
CA ALA A 315 -2.30 -24.41 -18.49
C ALA A 315 -1.03 -25.22 -18.80
N ARG A 316 -0.28 -24.85 -19.85
CA ARG A 316 1.01 -25.47 -20.20
C ARG A 316 2.05 -25.30 -19.09
N ALA A 317 2.14 -24.11 -18.48
CA ALA A 317 3.06 -23.83 -17.38
C ALA A 317 2.73 -24.67 -16.13
N ILE A 318 1.45 -24.75 -15.74
CA ILE A 318 1.00 -25.59 -14.63
C ILE A 318 1.31 -27.06 -14.92
N ASN A 319 1.06 -27.52 -16.14
CA ASN A 319 1.36 -28.89 -16.56
C ASN A 319 2.86 -29.20 -16.54
N ALA A 320 3.71 -28.27 -16.96
CA ALA A 320 5.16 -28.42 -16.87
C ALA A 320 5.65 -28.54 -15.42
N ILE A 321 5.08 -27.72 -14.51
CA ILE A 321 5.39 -27.80 -13.08
C ILE A 321 4.96 -29.16 -12.52
N LEU A 322 3.74 -29.61 -12.82
CA LEU A 322 3.24 -30.91 -12.36
C LEU A 322 4.06 -32.07 -12.91
N HIS A 323 4.43 -32.03 -14.20
CA HIS A 323 5.28 -33.03 -14.82
C HIS A 323 6.62 -33.12 -14.09
N ALA A 324 7.28 -31.99 -13.85
CA ALA A 324 8.53 -31.93 -13.09
C ALA A 324 8.38 -32.44 -11.65
N GLN A 325 7.26 -32.16 -10.97
CA GLN A 325 7.00 -32.70 -9.62
C GLN A 325 6.78 -34.21 -9.63
N ILE A 326 6.03 -34.73 -10.60
CA ILE A 326 5.79 -36.17 -10.72
C ILE A 326 7.09 -36.89 -11.09
N GLU A 327 7.87 -36.38 -12.04
CA GLU A 327 9.19 -36.91 -12.36
C GLU A 327 10.09 -36.90 -11.14
N ARG A 328 10.12 -35.79 -10.39
CA ARG A 328 10.89 -35.68 -9.14
C ARG A 328 10.44 -36.69 -8.11
N LEU A 329 9.14 -36.96 -7.96
CA LEU A 329 8.63 -37.99 -7.05
C LEU A 329 8.98 -39.42 -7.48
N LEU A 330 9.03 -39.68 -8.79
CA LEU A 330 9.37 -41.01 -9.32
C LEU A 330 10.88 -41.30 -9.27
N SER A 331 11.70 -40.27 -9.50
CA SER A 331 13.16 -40.37 -9.64
C SER A 331 13.92 -40.03 -8.35
N ALA A 332 13.31 -39.29 -7.41
CA ALA A 332 13.95 -39.04 -6.12
C ALA A 332 14.07 -40.35 -5.34
N PRO A 333 15.26 -40.64 -4.76
CA PRO A 333 15.38 -41.74 -3.83
C PRO A 333 14.46 -41.49 -2.64
N ILE A 334 13.62 -42.48 -2.31
CA ILE A 334 12.70 -42.42 -1.17
C ILE A 334 13.50 -42.21 0.13
N GLY A 335 14.76 -42.65 0.17
CA GLY A 335 15.69 -42.39 1.26
C GLY A 335 15.30 -43.19 2.50
N ARG A 336 15.69 -42.71 3.68
CA ARG A 336 15.29 -43.33 4.95
C ARG A 336 13.90 -42.83 5.33
N LEU A 337 12.95 -43.73 5.52
CA LEU A 337 11.60 -43.37 5.96
C LEU A 337 11.61 -42.59 7.30
N SER A 338 12.63 -42.81 8.14
CA SER A 338 12.87 -42.07 9.37
C SER A 338 13.05 -40.56 9.20
N ASP A 339 13.54 -40.11 8.03
CA ASP A 339 13.90 -38.70 7.82
C ASP A 339 12.70 -37.87 7.35
N HIS A 340 11.64 -38.53 6.86
CA HIS A 340 10.47 -37.92 6.25
C HIS A 340 9.18 -38.19 7.04
N VAL A 341 9.23 -39.05 8.07
CA VAL A 341 8.09 -39.39 8.94
C VAL A 341 8.50 -39.18 10.40
N SER A 342 7.79 -38.29 11.12
CA SER A 342 8.08 -38.06 12.53
C SER A 342 7.84 -39.31 13.38
N GLU A 343 8.67 -39.54 14.39
CA GLU A 343 8.53 -40.67 15.32
C GLU A 343 7.12 -40.74 15.96
N SER A 344 6.49 -39.58 16.15
CA SER A 344 5.11 -39.44 16.60
C SER A 344 4.06 -39.91 15.58
N ALA A 345 4.29 -39.73 14.27
CA ALA A 345 3.39 -40.22 13.23
C ALA A 345 3.50 -41.74 13.07
N VAL A 346 4.72 -42.30 13.18
CA VAL A 346 4.95 -43.75 13.16
C VAL A 346 4.26 -44.42 14.34
N SER A 347 4.41 -43.89 15.54
CA SER A 347 3.76 -44.44 16.75
C SER A 347 2.22 -44.41 16.65
N ARG A 348 1.64 -43.32 16.12
CA ARG A 348 0.19 -43.24 15.89
C ARG A 348 -0.30 -44.22 14.82
N ALA A 349 0.42 -44.36 13.72
CA ALA A 349 0.07 -45.32 12.66
C ALA A 349 0.20 -46.76 13.13
N ALA A 350 1.25 -47.09 13.91
CA ALA A 350 1.44 -48.40 14.51
C ALA A 350 0.32 -48.72 15.51
N ALA A 351 -0.10 -47.75 16.34
CA ALA A 351 -1.23 -47.91 17.24
C ALA A 351 -2.53 -48.17 16.46
N ALA A 352 -2.82 -47.36 15.43
CA ALA A 352 -4.02 -47.51 14.60
C ALA A 352 -4.05 -48.84 13.83
N LEU A 353 -2.90 -49.29 13.30
CA LEU A 353 -2.78 -50.59 12.63
C LEU A 353 -2.92 -51.75 13.61
N THR A 354 -2.33 -51.64 14.80
CA THR A 354 -2.45 -52.67 15.84
C THR A 354 -3.89 -52.78 16.30
N GLU A 355 -4.58 -51.65 16.50
CA GLU A 355 -6.00 -51.62 16.84
C GLU A 355 -6.85 -52.19 15.71
N GLY A 356 -6.59 -51.82 14.45
CA GLY A 356 -7.29 -52.34 13.28
C GLY A 356 -7.10 -53.85 13.09
N ILE A 357 -5.88 -54.36 13.19
CA ILE A 357 -5.57 -55.79 13.10
C ILE A 357 -6.17 -56.55 14.28
N THR A 358 -6.10 -56.01 15.50
CA THR A 358 -6.68 -56.65 16.70
C THR A 358 -8.20 -56.70 16.60
N THR A 359 -8.83 -55.65 16.05
CA THR A 359 -10.27 -55.59 15.82
C THR A 359 -10.68 -56.59 14.74
N ALA A 360 -10.00 -56.58 13.58
CA ALA A 360 -10.24 -57.53 12.50
C ALA A 360 -10.01 -58.99 12.94
N ALA A 361 -8.99 -59.25 13.75
CA ALA A 361 -8.76 -60.57 14.34
C ALA A 361 -9.88 -60.95 15.32
N ARG A 362 -10.32 -60.05 16.21
CA ARG A 362 -11.43 -60.35 17.13
C ARG A 362 -12.75 -60.63 16.41
N GLU A 363 -13.02 -59.95 15.30
CA GLU A 363 -14.24 -60.13 14.53
C GLU A 363 -14.20 -61.38 13.64
N HIS A 364 -13.08 -61.67 12.98
CA HIS A 364 -13.00 -62.71 11.95
C HIS A 364 -12.38 -64.03 12.42
N LEU A 365 -11.54 -64.01 13.46
CA LEU A 365 -10.88 -65.23 13.97
C LEU A 365 -11.86 -66.24 14.58
N PRO A 366 -12.92 -65.85 15.32
CA PRO A 366 -13.91 -66.81 15.83
C PRO A 366 -14.65 -67.54 14.70
N ALA A 367 -15.01 -66.82 13.63
CA ALA A 367 -15.65 -67.41 12.46
C ALA A 367 -14.70 -68.37 11.71
N ALA A 368 -13.44 -67.96 11.49
CA ALA A 368 -12.43 -68.79 10.84
C ALA A 368 -12.08 -70.06 11.65
N ILE A 369 -12.07 -69.99 12.98
CA ILE A 369 -11.83 -71.14 13.86
C ILE A 369 -13.05 -72.08 13.87
N SER A 370 -14.27 -71.56 13.76
CA SER A 370 -15.49 -72.39 13.73
C SER A 370 -15.63 -73.23 12.45
N GLU A 371 -15.05 -72.78 11.34
CA GLU A 371 -14.94 -73.56 10.09
C GLU A 371 -13.78 -74.59 10.12
N PHE A 372 -12.87 -74.48 11.08
CA PHE A 372 -11.71 -75.37 11.20
C PHE A 372 -12.08 -76.62 12.03
N ASP A 373 -12.33 -77.75 11.37
CA ASP A 373 -12.61 -79.04 12.02
C ASP A 373 -11.34 -79.64 12.64
N VAL A 374 -10.94 -79.09 13.79
CA VAL A 374 -9.81 -79.59 14.59
C VAL A 374 -10.07 -81.05 15.00
N GLY A 375 -11.33 -81.42 15.25
CA GLY A 375 -11.73 -82.80 15.59
C GLY A 375 -11.41 -83.79 14.46
N GLY A 376 -11.73 -83.44 13.22
CA GLY A 376 -11.46 -84.26 12.03
C GLY A 376 -9.97 -84.38 11.70
N ILE A 377 -9.18 -83.32 11.92
CA ILE A 377 -7.72 -83.35 11.74
C ILE A 377 -7.08 -84.27 12.79
N VAL A 378 -7.47 -84.15 14.06
CA VAL A 378 -6.98 -85.02 15.13
C VAL A 378 -7.40 -86.47 14.87
N ARG A 379 -8.65 -86.71 14.44
CA ARG A 379 -9.14 -88.06 14.11
C ARG A 379 -8.36 -88.69 12.98
N ARG A 380 -8.10 -87.97 11.88
CA ARG A 380 -7.21 -88.44 10.79
C ARG A 380 -5.79 -88.70 11.28
N LYS A 381 -5.22 -87.81 12.10
CA LYS A 381 -3.85 -87.96 12.62
C LYS A 381 -3.70 -89.17 13.55
N VAL A 382 -4.75 -89.53 14.28
CA VAL A 382 -4.81 -90.74 15.11
C VAL A 382 -5.06 -91.99 14.25
N SER A 383 -5.92 -91.91 13.24
CA SER A 383 -6.21 -93.04 12.34
C SER A 383 -5.06 -93.40 11.40
N ASP A 384 -4.29 -92.40 10.95
CA ASP A 384 -3.09 -92.59 10.10
C ASP A 384 -1.81 -92.71 10.92
N TYR A 385 -1.92 -92.87 12.25
CA TYR A 385 -0.76 -93.04 13.12
C TYR A 385 -0.18 -94.45 12.91
N PRO A 386 1.14 -94.60 12.67
CA PRO A 386 1.72 -95.89 12.33
C PRO A 386 1.45 -96.91 13.43
N LEU A 387 0.98 -98.11 13.06
CA LEU A 387 0.65 -99.16 14.02
C LEU A 387 1.85 -99.51 14.90
N GLU A 388 3.08 -99.50 14.35
CA GLU A 388 4.29 -99.78 15.13
C GLU A 388 4.50 -98.76 16.26
N LYS A 389 4.17 -97.48 16.03
CA LYS A 389 4.28 -96.42 17.05
C LYS A 389 3.12 -96.44 18.03
N LEU A 390 1.95 -96.91 17.61
CA LEU A 390 0.80 -97.12 18.47
C LEU A 390 1.05 -98.29 19.43
N GLU A 391 1.65 -99.38 18.93
CA GLU A 391 2.14 -100.48 19.74
C GLU A 391 3.26 -100.01 20.68
N GLU A 392 4.24 -99.23 20.21
CA GLU A 392 5.31 -98.70 21.06
C GLU A 392 4.76 -97.78 22.15
N LEU A 393 3.76 -96.95 21.86
CA LEU A 393 3.11 -96.05 22.82
C LEU A 393 2.27 -96.83 23.84
N VAL A 394 1.46 -97.79 23.39
CA VAL A 394 0.67 -98.66 24.28
C VAL A 394 1.59 -99.54 25.12
N LEU A 395 2.66 -100.07 24.54
CA LEU A 395 3.67 -100.87 25.22
C LEU A 395 4.48 -100.02 26.22
N SER A 396 4.81 -98.77 25.91
CA SER A 396 5.56 -97.90 26.83
C SER A 396 4.70 -97.54 28.05
N VAL A 397 3.41 -97.26 27.85
CA VAL A 397 2.46 -97.00 28.94
C VAL A 397 2.20 -98.29 29.73
N ALA A 398 1.98 -99.42 29.05
CA ALA A 398 1.76 -100.71 29.69
C ALA A 398 2.99 -101.20 30.47
N GLN A 399 4.22 -101.04 29.96
CA GLN A 399 5.47 -101.39 30.66
C GLN A 399 5.63 -100.60 31.97
N GLN A 400 5.20 -99.33 31.98
CA GLN A 400 5.25 -98.48 33.18
C GLN A 400 4.30 -98.97 34.27
N HIS A 401 3.15 -99.54 33.89
CA HIS A 401 2.21 -100.15 34.82
C HIS A 401 2.57 -101.60 35.18
N LEU A 402 3.11 -102.39 34.25
CA LEU A 402 3.57 -103.76 34.48
C LEU A 402 4.76 -103.82 35.44
N LYS A 403 5.73 -102.89 35.37
CA LYS A 403 6.81 -102.80 36.37
C LYS A 403 6.31 -102.51 37.78
N LYS A 404 5.21 -101.77 37.92
CA LYS A 404 4.59 -101.57 39.24
C LYS A 404 3.96 -102.86 39.74
N ILE A 405 3.30 -103.62 38.87
CA ILE A 405 2.74 -104.94 39.22
C ILE A 405 3.85 -105.94 39.55
N GLU A 406 4.96 -105.95 38.82
CA GLU A 406 6.13 -106.78 39.09
C GLU A 406 6.77 -106.42 40.44
N LEU A 407 6.92 -105.14 40.76
CA LEU A 407 7.39 -104.67 42.06
C LEU A 407 6.41 -105.03 43.18
N PHE A 408 5.10 -104.90 42.97
CA PHE A 408 4.08 -105.35 43.91
C PHE A 408 4.13 -106.87 44.10
N GLY A 409 4.31 -107.64 43.03
CA GLY A 409 4.48 -109.10 43.06
C GLY A 409 5.73 -109.52 43.80
N ALA A 410 6.85 -108.81 43.62
CA ALA A 410 8.10 -109.05 44.35
C ALA A 410 7.97 -108.73 45.84
N ILE A 411 7.29 -107.63 46.21
CA ILE A 411 7.01 -107.29 47.61
C ILE A 411 6.08 -108.31 48.26
N ILE A 412 5.00 -108.73 47.58
CA ILE A 412 4.08 -109.74 48.09
C ILE A 412 4.78 -111.11 48.18
N GLY A 413 5.58 -111.50 47.19
CA GLY A 413 6.37 -112.72 47.20
C GLY A 413 7.42 -112.75 48.32
N LEU A 414 8.09 -111.62 48.59
CA LEU A 414 9.00 -111.47 49.72
C LEU A 414 8.26 -111.60 51.06
N MET A 415 7.09 -110.98 51.19
CA MET A 415 6.26 -111.07 52.39
C MET A 415 5.78 -112.50 52.66
N ILE A 416 5.33 -113.22 51.63
CA ILE A 416 4.93 -114.63 51.73
C ILE A 416 6.14 -115.52 52.03
N GLY A 417 7.29 -115.25 51.38
CA GLY A 417 8.53 -115.98 51.62
C GLY A 417 9.06 -115.79 53.04
N LEU A 418 8.97 -114.57 53.60
CA LEU A 418 9.31 -114.31 55.00
C LEU A 418 8.32 -114.98 55.96
N LEU A 419 7.03 -115.01 55.63
CA LEU A 419 6.03 -115.74 56.42
C LEU A 419 6.26 -117.26 56.37
N GLN A 420 6.60 -117.83 55.21
CA GLN A 420 6.95 -119.24 55.06
C GLN A 420 8.26 -119.59 55.76
N ALA A 421 9.29 -118.75 55.63
CA ALA A 421 10.55 -118.93 56.34
C ALA A 421 10.36 -118.82 57.86
N ALA A 422 9.57 -117.87 58.33
CA ALA A 422 9.20 -117.76 59.75
C ALA A 422 8.37 -118.96 60.21
N TYR A 423 7.44 -119.46 59.40
CA TYR A 423 6.66 -120.66 59.71
C TYR A 423 7.52 -121.93 59.76
N ILE A 424 8.48 -122.10 58.85
CA ILE A 424 9.42 -123.22 58.84
C ILE A 424 10.40 -123.11 60.02
N LEU A 425 10.88 -121.90 60.34
CA LEU A 425 11.77 -121.66 61.49
C LEU A 425 11.03 -121.81 62.83
N ALA A 426 9.74 -121.52 62.89
CA ALA A 426 8.87 -121.75 64.05
C ALA A 426 8.25 -123.18 64.07
N GLY A 427 8.42 -123.95 62.99
CA GLY A 427 7.80 -125.25 62.75
C GLY A 427 8.78 -126.43 62.70
N ALA A 428 10.03 -126.23 63.10
CA ALA A 428 10.99 -127.31 63.33
C ALA A 428 11.04 -127.67 64.83
N PRO A 429 10.36 -128.74 65.26
CA PRO A 429 10.55 -129.32 66.59
C PRO A 429 11.78 -130.23 66.62
N GLY A 430 12.51 -130.17 67.74
CA GLY A 430 13.36 -131.26 68.21
C GLY A 430 14.76 -130.84 68.64
N HIS A 431 14.91 -130.32 69.87
CA HIS A 431 15.27 -131.14 71.03
C HIS A 431 15.17 -130.35 72.33
#